data_AF-A0A392P8I6-F1
#
_entry.id   AF-A0A392P8I6-F1
#
_cell.length_a   1.000
_cell.length_b   1.000
_cell.length_c   1.000
_cell.angle_alpha   90.00
_cell.angle_beta   90.00
_cell.angle_gamma   90.00
#
_symmetry.space_group_name_H-M   'P 1'
#
loop_
_entity.id
_entity.type
_entity.pdbx_description
1 polymer ?
#
loop_
_entity_poly.entity_id
_entity_poly.type
_entity_poly.pdbx_seq_one_letter_code
_entity_poly.pdbx_strand_id
1 'polypeptide(L)'
;SPPLVIAHGGFSGLFPDSSEDAYILAAGVSVPNVALWCDVQLTKDKVGICFPSVDLDNATYISDIIRNKSTSYLVNGVSTRGYFSVDYNFQDISGISCKFN
;
A
#
# COMPACT_ATOMS: atom_id res chain seq x y z
N SER A 1 0.30 0.15 33.03
CA SER A 1 0.56 0.94 31.82
C SER A 1 -0.54 0.70 30.80
N PRO A 2 -0.97 1.71 30.02
CA PRO A 2 -1.94 1.50 28.95
C PRO A 2 -1.34 0.66 27.80
N PRO A 3 -2.17 -0.03 26.99
CA PRO A 3 -1.70 -0.75 25.81
C PRO A 3 -1.22 0.22 24.71
N LEU A 4 -0.30 -0.24 23.86
CA LEU A 4 0.07 0.46 22.62
C LEU A 4 -1.04 0.26 21.57
N VAL A 5 -1.48 1.36 20.96
CA VAL A 5 -2.40 1.32 19.81
C VAL A 5 -1.57 1.35 18.54
N ILE A 6 -1.81 0.38 17.66
CA ILE A 6 -1.17 0.27 16.35
C ILE A 6 -2.26 0.46 15.29
N ALA A 7 -2.11 1.48 14.44
CA ALA A 7 -2.96 1.72 13.30
C ALA A 7 -2.34 1.08 12.05
N HIS A 8 -2.69 -0.18 11.80
CA HIS A 8 -2.24 -0.95 10.63
C HIS A 8 -2.96 -0.48 9.37
N GLY A 9 -2.20 0.05 8.41
CA GLY A 9 -2.76 0.68 7.22
C GLY A 9 -3.45 2.02 7.51
N GLY A 10 -3.22 2.61 8.70
CA GLY A 10 -3.92 3.81 9.16
C GLY A 10 -5.33 3.52 9.69
N PHE A 11 -6.26 4.42 9.46
CA PHE A 11 -7.69 4.26 9.79
C PHE A 11 -8.42 3.50 8.66
N SER A 12 -7.93 2.29 8.35
CA SER A 12 -8.33 1.47 7.19
C SER A 12 -9.79 0.99 7.20
N GLY A 13 -10.50 1.15 8.32
CA GLY A 13 -11.95 0.93 8.39
C GLY A 13 -12.79 2.05 7.79
N LEU A 14 -12.21 3.24 7.52
CA LEU A 14 -12.90 4.40 6.96
C LEU A 14 -12.30 4.90 5.63
N PHE A 15 -11.02 4.63 5.40
CA PHE A 15 -10.32 4.95 4.15
C PHE A 15 -9.64 3.70 3.60
N PRO A 16 -9.31 3.64 2.29
CA PRO A 16 -8.48 2.57 1.76
C PRO A 16 -7.21 2.37 2.59
N ASP A 17 -6.86 1.11 2.84
CA ASP A 17 -5.65 0.75 3.59
C ASP A 17 -4.42 1.42 2.98
N SER A 18 -3.58 1.97 3.86
CA SER A 18 -2.31 2.59 3.51
C SER A 18 -2.42 3.86 2.64
N SER A 19 -3.64 4.40 2.48
CA SER A 19 -3.83 5.73 1.89
C SER A 19 -3.35 6.84 2.82
N GLU A 20 -2.99 7.98 2.22
CA GLU A 20 -2.59 9.17 2.97
C GLU A 20 -3.69 9.62 3.96
N ASP A 21 -4.95 9.65 3.52
CA ASP A 21 -6.09 10.01 4.37
C ASP A 21 -6.26 9.06 5.57
N ALA A 22 -6.03 7.76 5.38
CA ALA A 22 -6.08 6.78 6.46
C ALA A 22 -5.03 7.09 7.54
N TYR A 23 -3.80 7.42 7.14
CA TYR A 23 -2.73 7.76 8.09
C TYR A 23 -2.91 9.12 8.75
N ILE A 24 -3.32 10.14 7.98
CA ILE A 24 -3.60 11.48 8.52
C ILE A 24 -4.70 11.40 9.56
N LEU A 25 -5.80 10.68 9.28
CA LEU A 25 -6.87 10.53 10.24
C LEU A 25 -6.38 9.75 11.48
N ALA A 26 -5.70 8.62 11.29
CA ALA A 26 -5.17 7.84 12.41
C ALA A 26 -4.26 8.67 13.32
N ALA A 27 -3.39 9.52 12.76
CA ALA A 27 -2.54 10.40 13.54
C ALA A 27 -3.33 11.51 14.28
N GLY A 28 -4.39 12.03 13.65
CA GLY A 28 -5.16 13.16 14.16
C GLY A 28 -6.19 12.81 15.23
N VAL A 29 -6.81 11.63 15.18
CA VAL A 29 -7.92 11.27 16.10
C VAL A 29 -7.61 10.14 17.06
N SER A 30 -6.47 9.46 16.92
CA SER A 30 -6.10 8.36 17.81
C SER A 30 -5.49 8.86 19.13
N VAL A 31 -4.99 7.94 19.94
CA VAL A 31 -4.32 8.22 21.21
C VAL A 31 -2.97 8.92 21.00
N PRO A 32 -2.46 9.71 21.96
CA PRO A 32 -1.24 10.51 21.81
C PRO A 32 0.07 9.76 21.46
N ASN A 33 0.09 8.43 21.51
CA ASN A 33 1.23 7.57 21.17
C ASN A 33 0.83 6.45 20.21
N VAL A 34 -0.07 6.73 19.27
CA VAL A 34 -0.42 5.76 18.22
C VAL A 34 0.82 5.44 17.38
N ALA A 35 1.07 4.16 17.13
CA ALA A 35 2.04 3.72 16.15
C ALA A 35 1.34 3.53 14.79
N LEU A 36 1.82 4.21 13.74
CA LEU A 36 1.34 3.98 12.38
C LEU A 36 2.14 2.83 11.77
N TRP A 37 1.45 1.78 11.33
CA TRP A 37 2.10 0.62 10.73
C TRP A 37 1.87 0.61 9.24
N CYS A 38 2.98 0.66 8.51
CA CYS A 38 3.06 0.67 7.07
C CYS A 38 3.83 -0.56 6.58
N ASP A 39 3.20 -1.35 5.71
CA ASP A 39 3.87 -2.42 4.98
C ASP A 39 4.60 -1.81 3.79
N VAL A 40 5.93 -1.73 3.89
CA VAL A 40 6.76 -0.99 2.93
C VAL A 40 7.08 -1.85 1.71
N GLN A 41 6.87 -1.26 0.52
CA GLN A 41 7.36 -1.77 -0.75
C GLN A 41 8.27 -0.74 -1.42
N LEU A 42 9.25 -1.21 -2.20
CA LEU A 42 10.14 -0.33 -2.94
C LEU A 42 9.75 -0.29 -4.41
N THR A 43 9.72 0.91 -4.98
CA THR A 43 9.59 1.13 -6.41
C THR A 43 10.91 0.87 -7.14
N LYS A 44 10.86 0.80 -8.47
CA LYS A 44 12.04 0.62 -9.34
C LYS A 44 13.12 1.69 -9.09
N ASP A 45 12.71 2.92 -8.84
CA ASP A 45 13.55 4.08 -8.54
C ASP A 45 13.86 4.23 -7.05
N LYS A 46 13.64 3.16 -6.25
CA LYS A 46 14.01 3.04 -4.83
C LYS A 46 13.26 3.98 -3.88
N VAL A 47 12.06 4.42 -4.27
CA VAL A 47 11.14 5.15 -3.39
C VAL A 47 10.33 4.13 -2.58
N GLY A 48 10.18 4.36 -1.27
CA GLY A 48 9.34 3.54 -0.41
C GLY A 48 7.88 3.99 -0.47
N ILE A 49 6.97 3.03 -0.61
CA ILE A 49 5.52 3.23 -0.54
C ILE A 49 4.91 2.31 0.52
N CYS A 50 3.82 2.75 1.16
CA CYS A 50 3.00 1.92 2.04
C CYS A 50 1.94 1.22 1.23
N PHE A 51 1.88 -0.11 1.26
CA PHE A 51 0.91 -0.83 0.46
C PHE A 51 0.62 -2.25 0.99
N PRO A 52 -0.67 -2.64 1.15
CA PRO A 52 -1.07 -3.83 1.91
C PRO A 52 -0.86 -5.18 1.18
N SER A 53 -0.47 -5.17 -0.10
CA SER A 53 -0.35 -6.39 -0.92
C SER A 53 0.81 -6.29 -1.92
N VAL A 54 1.62 -7.35 -2.05
CA VAL A 54 2.72 -7.39 -3.03
C VAL A 54 2.24 -7.24 -4.48
N ASP A 55 1.00 -7.64 -4.77
CA ASP A 55 0.33 -7.31 -6.03
C ASP A 55 -0.48 -6.02 -5.84
N LEU A 56 -0.08 -4.98 -6.57
CA LEU A 56 -0.69 -3.66 -6.53
C LEU A 56 -2.16 -3.68 -6.97
N ASP A 57 -2.56 -4.62 -7.83
CA ASP A 57 -3.93 -4.69 -8.33
C ASP A 57 -4.96 -5.11 -7.28
N ASN A 58 -4.51 -5.74 -6.18
CA ASN A 58 -5.38 -6.13 -5.07
C ASN A 58 -5.93 -4.93 -4.29
N ALA A 59 -5.29 -3.77 -4.34
CA ALA A 59 -5.72 -2.57 -3.60
C ALA A 59 -5.64 -1.28 -4.43
N THR A 60 -5.43 -1.35 -5.74
CA THR A 60 -5.49 -0.19 -6.67
C THR A 60 -6.18 -0.56 -7.98
N TYR A 61 -6.55 0.43 -8.78
CA TYR A 61 -7.05 0.24 -10.15
C TYR A 61 -5.91 0.18 -11.20
N ILE A 62 -4.71 -0.28 -10.84
CA ILE A 62 -3.54 -0.24 -11.74
C ILE A 62 -3.75 -1.03 -13.03
N SER A 63 -4.50 -2.14 -13.00
CA SER A 63 -4.77 -2.94 -14.19
C SER A 63 -5.60 -2.20 -15.25
N ASP A 64 -6.48 -1.28 -14.81
CA ASP A 64 -7.31 -0.47 -15.70
C ASP A 64 -6.52 0.68 -16.36
N ILE A 65 -5.55 1.22 -15.63
CA ILE A 65 -4.72 2.37 -16.02
C ILE A 65 -3.48 1.93 -16.81
N ILE A 66 -2.73 0.96 -16.30
CA ILE A 66 -1.49 0.44 -16.90
C ILE A 66 -1.75 -0.97 -17.45
N ARG A 67 -2.48 -1.03 -18.56
CA ARG A 67 -2.91 -2.30 -19.14
C ARG A 67 -1.75 -3.14 -19.66
N ASN A 68 -1.85 -4.46 -19.51
CA ASN A 68 -0.92 -5.44 -20.05
C ASN A 68 0.54 -5.28 -19.61
N LYS A 69 0.77 -4.72 -18.41
CA LYS A 69 2.11 -4.52 -17.83
C LYS A 69 2.37 -5.38 -16.59
N SER A 70 1.56 -6.41 -16.33
CA SER A 70 1.85 -7.38 -15.29
C SER A 70 3.08 -8.23 -15.62
N THR A 71 3.82 -8.59 -14.58
CA THR A 71 5.01 -9.43 -14.65
C THR A 71 4.79 -10.67 -13.78
N SER A 72 5.75 -11.59 -13.75
CA SER A 72 5.69 -12.76 -12.88
C SER A 72 6.97 -12.91 -12.08
N TYR A 73 6.81 -13.06 -10.77
CA TYR A 73 7.91 -13.25 -9.83
C TYR A 73 7.62 -14.46 -8.92
N LEU A 74 8.67 -15.00 -8.30
CA LEU A 74 8.53 -15.97 -7.22
C LEU A 74 8.22 -15.22 -5.92
N VAL A 75 6.97 -15.29 -5.48
CA VAL A 75 6.55 -14.79 -4.17
C VAL A 75 6.49 -16.00 -3.24
N ASN A 76 7.34 -16.04 -2.22
CA ASN A 76 7.45 -17.17 -1.29
C ASN A 76 7.63 -18.53 -2.01
N GLY A 77 8.37 -18.54 -3.12
CA GLY A 77 8.63 -19.74 -3.92
C GLY A 77 7.51 -20.10 -4.93
N VAL A 78 6.42 -19.35 -4.99
CA VAL A 78 5.30 -19.58 -5.91
C VAL A 78 5.33 -18.54 -7.03
N SER A 79 5.29 -19.00 -8.29
CA SER A 79 5.18 -18.12 -9.46
C SER A 79 3.86 -17.37 -9.42
N THR A 80 3.94 -16.07 -9.16
CA THR A 80 2.79 -15.16 -9.00
C THR A 80 2.85 -14.11 -10.09
N ARG A 81 1.77 -14.00 -10.86
CA ARG A 81 1.60 -12.95 -11.88
C ARG A 81 0.80 -11.81 -11.28
N GLY A 82 1.30 -10.58 -11.42
CA GLY A 82 0.69 -9.40 -10.81
C GLY A 82 1.38 -8.11 -11.23
N TYR A 83 0.96 -7.02 -10.60
CA TYR A 83 1.58 -5.71 -10.74
C TYR A 83 2.48 -5.46 -9.52
N PHE A 84 3.80 -5.42 -9.71
CA PHE A 84 4.72 -5.29 -8.59
C PHE A 84 5.38 -3.90 -8.59
N SER A 85 5.50 -3.27 -7.41
CA SER A 85 6.07 -1.92 -7.29
C SER A 85 7.48 -1.80 -7.90
N VAL A 86 8.27 -2.86 -7.84
CA VAL A 86 9.64 -2.93 -8.37
C VAL A 86 9.73 -2.77 -9.89
N ASP A 87 8.62 -2.89 -10.61
CA ASP A 87 8.57 -2.73 -12.07
C ASP A 87 8.35 -1.29 -12.52
N TYR A 88 7.92 -0.41 -11.61
CA TYR A 88 7.47 0.95 -11.91
C TYR A 88 8.27 1.99 -11.14
N ASN A 89 8.53 3.16 -11.74
CA ASN A 89 9.01 4.30 -10.97
C ASN A 89 7.85 4.87 -10.14
N PHE A 90 8.14 5.58 -9.06
CA PHE A 90 7.10 6.16 -8.20
C PHE A 90 6.08 7.00 -8.98
N GLN A 91 6.56 7.85 -9.90
CA GLN A 91 5.71 8.72 -10.71
C GLN A 91 4.76 7.96 -11.67
N ASP A 92 5.07 6.72 -12.01
CA ASP A 92 4.20 5.91 -12.88
C ASP A 92 2.93 5.47 -12.13
N ILE A 93 3.02 5.35 -10.79
CA ILE A 93 1.97 4.75 -9.97
C ILE A 93 1.39 5.70 -8.90
N SER A 94 2.00 6.85 -8.65
CA SER A 94 1.56 7.80 -7.61
C SER A 94 0.18 8.42 -7.85
N GLY A 95 -0.30 8.42 -9.10
CA GLY A 95 -1.62 8.93 -9.47
C GLY A 95 -2.74 7.87 -9.48
N ILE A 96 -2.44 6.63 -9.14
CA ILE A 96 -3.41 5.53 -9.23
C ILE A 96 -4.23 5.47 -7.94
N SER A 97 -5.56 5.50 -8.08
CA SER A 97 -6.46 5.45 -6.93
C SER A 97 -6.42 4.09 -6.22
N CYS A 98 -6.43 4.13 -4.89
CA CYS A 98 -6.57 2.96 -4.04
C CYS A 98 -8.03 2.48 -4.00
N LYS A 99 -8.22 1.16 -3.88
CA LYS A 99 -9.52 0.49 -3.74
C LYS A 99 -9.89 0.40 -2.26
N PHE A 100 -11.17 0.59 -1.97
CA PHE A 100 -11.73 0.14 -0.70
C PHE A 100 -11.98 -1.36 -0.82
N ASN A 101 -11.41 -2.15 0.09
CA ASN A 101 -11.58 -3.61 0.13
C ASN A 101 -12.80 -4.02 0.96
#